data_AF-A0A2U8ZUW0-F1
#
_entry.id   AF-A0A2U8ZUW0-F1
#
_cell.length_a   1.000
_cell.length_b   1.000
_cell.length_c   1.000
_cell.angle_alpha   90.00
_cell.angle_beta   90.00
_cell.angle_gamma   90.00
#
_symmetry.space_group_name_H-M   'P 1'
#
loop_
_entity.id
_entity.type
_entity.pdbx_description
1 polymer ?
#
loop_
_entity_poly.entity_id
_entity_poly.type
_entity_poly.pdbx_seq_one_letter_code
_entity_poly.pdbx_strand_id
1 'polypeptide(L)' 'AELGAAALQYSDNTAMNKLIAHLGGPDKVTAFARSLGDETFRLDRTEPTLNTAIPGDPRDTTTPLAMAQTLKNLTLGKAL' A
#
# COMPACT_ATOMS: atom_id res chain seq x y z
N ALA A 1 -0.25 6.54 16.16
CA ALA A 1 -0.75 5.16 16.33
C ALA A 1 -2.20 5.01 15.85
N GLU A 2 -3.09 5.94 16.20
CA GLU A 2 -4.54 5.84 15.91
C GLU A 2 -4.89 5.75 14.42
N LEU A 3 -4.25 6.56 13.56
CA LEU A 3 -4.50 6.50 12.11
C LEU A 3 -4.15 5.13 11.51
N GLY A 4 -3.05 4.51 11.96
CA GLY A 4 -2.68 3.16 11.54
C GLY A 4 -3.71 2.12 11.97
N ALA A 5 -4.21 2.20 13.20
CA ALA A 5 -5.25 1.32 13.69
C ALA A 5 -6.58 1.51 12.94
N ALA A 6 -7.01 2.76 12.71
CA ALA A 6 -8.23 3.05 11.95
C ALA A 6 -8.15 2.53 10.50
N ALA A 7 -7.03 2.76 9.82
CA ALA A 7 -6.83 2.26 8.46
C ALA A 7 -6.80 0.72 8.40
N LEU A 8 -6.10 0.04 9.33
CA LEU A 8 -5.90 -1.41 9.28
C LEU A 8 -7.07 -2.22 9.86
N GLN A 9 -7.68 -1.76 10.95
CA GLN A 9 -8.71 -2.52 11.69
C GLN A 9 -10.14 -2.18 11.21
N TYR A 10 -10.34 -1.00 10.64
CA TYR A 10 -11.66 -0.51 10.22
C TYR A 10 -11.70 -0.08 8.75
N SER A 11 -10.59 -0.20 8.01
CA SER A 11 -10.50 0.21 6.60
C SER A 11 -10.90 1.68 6.38
N ASP A 12 -10.56 2.58 7.32
CA ASP A 12 -10.88 4.00 7.22
C ASP A 12 -10.05 4.70 6.13
N ASN A 13 -10.73 5.08 5.05
CA ASN A 13 -10.13 5.73 3.88
C ASN A 13 -9.55 7.12 4.18
N THR A 14 -10.11 7.86 5.14
CA THR A 14 -9.56 9.16 5.55
C THR A 14 -8.25 8.94 6.30
N ALA A 15 -8.20 7.93 7.17
CA ALA A 15 -6.97 7.55 7.85
C ALA A 15 -5.89 7.10 6.85
N MET A 16 -6.26 6.28 5.84
CA MET A 16 -5.36 5.88 4.76
C MET A 16 -4.81 7.08 4.00
N ASN A 17 -5.65 8.04 3.61
CA ASN A 17 -5.20 9.28 2.95
C ASN A 17 -4.24 10.11 3.81
N LYS A 18 -4.44 10.16 5.14
CA LYS A 18 -3.50 10.84 6.05
C LYS A 18 -2.17 10.12 6.14
N LEU A 19 -2.15 8.79 6.15
CA LEU A 19 -0.92 7.99 6.11
C LEU A 19 -0.15 8.21 4.79
N ILE A 20 -0.84 8.16 3.65
CA ILE A 20 -0.25 8.44 2.33
C ILE A 20 0.35 9.85 2.30
N ALA A 21 -0.38 10.86 2.80
CA ALA A 21 0.12 12.24 2.87
C ALA A 21 1.34 12.38 3.80
N HIS A 22 1.35 11.68 4.93
CA HIS A 22 2.48 11.67 5.86
C HIS A 22 3.75 11.08 5.22
N LEU A 23 3.61 10.06 4.38
CA LEU A 23 4.73 9.46 3.63
C LEU A 23 5.19 10.33 2.45
N GLY A 24 4.38 11.30 2.02
CA GLY A 24 4.69 12.21 0.92
C GLY A 24 4.01 11.89 -0.41
N GLY A 25 3.04 10.96 -0.45
CA GLY A 25 2.27 10.61 -1.64
C GLY A 25 2.27 9.11 -1.97
N PRO A 26 1.42 8.65 -2.92
CA PRO A 26 1.35 7.24 -3.34
C PRO A 26 2.68 6.68 -3.87
N ASP A 27 3.47 7.52 -4.54
CA ASP A 27 4.81 7.19 -5.03
C ASP A 27 5.76 6.80 -3.88
N LYS A 28 5.61 7.41 -2.71
CA LYS A 28 6.42 7.09 -1.52
C LYS A 28 6.04 5.77 -0.89
N VAL A 29 4.76 5.37 -0.95
CA VAL A 29 4.33 4.02 -0.57
C VAL A 29 4.94 2.99 -1.52
N THR A 30 4.92 3.28 -2.82
CA THR A 30 5.58 2.42 -3.83
C THR A 30 7.09 2.34 -3.59
N ALA A 31 7.75 3.46 -3.29
CA ALA A 31 9.19 3.48 -2.98
C ALA A 31 9.53 2.66 -1.73
N PHE A 32 8.68 2.70 -0.69
CA PHE A 32 8.83 1.83 0.48
C PHE A 32 8.75 0.35 0.07
N ALA A 33 7.76 -0.04 -0.74
CA ALA A 33 7.67 -1.42 -1.24
C ALA A 33 8.93 -1.83 -2.02
N ARG A 34 9.48 -0.95 -2.87
CA ARG A 34 10.76 -1.19 -3.58
C ARG A 34 11.93 -1.37 -2.62
N SER A 35 11.97 -0.64 -1.51
CA SER A 35 13.02 -0.79 -0.49
C SER A 35 13.00 -2.18 0.20
N LEU A 36 11.86 -2.87 0.14
CA LEU A 36 11.68 -4.23 0.67
C LEU A 36 11.95 -5.32 -0.39
N GLY A 37 12.34 -4.93 -1.60
CA GLY A 37 12.53 -5.83 -2.74
C GLY A 37 11.24 -6.18 -3.51
N ASP A 38 10.11 -5.52 -3.23
CA ASP A 38 8.90 -5.70 -4.01
C ASP A 38 8.96 -4.83 -5.27
N GLU A 39 9.20 -5.45 -6.43
CA GLU A 39 9.26 -4.77 -7.73
C GLU A 39 7.90 -4.65 -8.43
N THR A 40 6.85 -5.25 -7.87
CA THR A 40 5.53 -5.41 -8.53
C THR A 40 4.49 -4.45 -8.00
N PHE A 41 4.41 -4.27 -6.68
CA PHE A 41 3.43 -3.40 -6.04
C PHE A 41 3.52 -1.97 -6.58
N ARG A 42 2.38 -1.34 -6.83
CA ARG A 42 2.29 0.09 -7.15
C ARG A 42 1.04 0.69 -6.55
N LEU A 43 1.20 1.88 -5.99
CA LEU A 43 0.11 2.74 -5.56
C LEU A 43 0.24 4.06 -6.33
N ASP A 44 -0.80 4.42 -7.08
CA ASP A 44 -0.80 5.52 -8.02
C ASP A 44 -1.76 6.64 -7.60
N ARG A 45 -2.77 6.31 -6.78
CA ARG A 45 -3.84 7.23 -6.37
C ARG A 45 -4.10 7.18 -4.88
N THR A 46 -4.88 8.16 -4.42
CA THR A 46 -5.45 8.21 -3.06
C THR A 46 -6.87 7.66 -3.04
N GLU A 47 -7.41 7.48 -1.84
CA GLU A 47 -8.81 7.12 -1.63
C GLU A 47 -9.75 8.28 -2.05
N PRO A 48 -10.94 7.99 -2.62
CA PRO A 48 -11.48 6.65 -2.89
C PRO A 48 -11.05 6.07 -4.25
N THR A 49 -10.34 6.86 -5.07
CA THR A 49 -10.17 6.56 -6.50
C THR A 49 -9.24 5.40 -6.80
N LEU A 50 -8.38 4.98 -5.86
CA LEU A 50 -7.58 3.77 -6.02
C LEU A 50 -8.45 2.50 -6.20
N ASN A 51 -9.72 2.54 -5.77
CA ASN A 51 -10.66 1.41 -5.85
C ASN A 51 -11.47 1.32 -7.16
N THR A 52 -11.17 2.12 -8.18
CA THR A 52 -11.96 2.03 -9.43
C THR A 52 -11.87 0.65 -10.09
N ALA A 53 -10.78 -0.09 -9.86
CA ALA A 53 -10.60 -1.50 -10.26
C ALA A 53 -11.00 -1.81 -11.71
N ILE A 54 -10.67 -0.89 -12.64
CA ILE A 54 -11.04 -1.01 -14.05
C ILE A 54 -10.25 -2.19 -14.65
N PRO A 55 -10.90 -3.18 -15.29
CA PRO A 55 -10.18 -4.29 -15.92
C PRO A 55 -9.13 -3.80 -16.92
N GLY A 56 -7.89 -4.25 -16.75
CA GLY A 56 -6.76 -3.86 -17.61
C GLY A 56 -6.05 -2.56 -17.22
N ASP A 57 -6.53 -1.80 -16.24
CA ASP A 57 -5.83 -0.63 -15.69
C ASP A 57 -4.72 -1.11 -14.74
N PRO A 58 -3.45 -0.78 -14.99
CA PRO A 58 -2.35 -1.22 -14.14
C PRO A 58 -2.25 -0.42 -12.83
N ARG A 59 -2.97 0.70 -12.67
CA ARG A 59 -2.85 1.55 -11.48
C ARG A 59 -3.38 0.87 -10.22
N ASP A 60 -2.68 1.09 -9.10
CA ASP A 60 -3.06 0.57 -7.77
C ASP A 60 -3.15 -0.97 -7.75
N THR A 61 -2.22 -1.64 -8.43
CA THR A 61 -2.20 -3.10 -8.58
C THR A 61 -0.96 -3.74 -7.96
N THR A 62 -1.06 -5.05 -7.78
CA THR A 62 0.05 -5.96 -7.47
C THR A 62 -0.30 -7.36 -7.99
N THR A 63 0.58 -8.34 -7.79
CA THR A 63 0.27 -9.75 -8.02
C THR A 63 0.10 -10.50 -6.70
N PRO A 64 -0.63 -11.64 -6.69
CA PRO A 64 -0.76 -12.46 -5.49
C PRO A 64 0.59 -12.89 -4.90
N LEU A 65 1.56 -13.24 -5.76
CA LEU A 65 2.90 -13.67 -5.34
C LEU A 65 3.66 -12.54 -4.63
N ALA A 66 3.69 -11.35 -5.23
CA ALA A 66 4.39 -10.20 -4.67
C ALA A 66 3.81 -9.78 -3.32
N MET A 67 2.49 -9.64 -3.22
CA MET A 67 1.83 -9.28 -1.97
C MET A 67 2.07 -10.32 -0.86
N ALA A 68 2.04 -11.62 -1.19
CA ALA A 68 2.31 -12.67 -0.22
C ALA A 68 3.75 -12.61 0.33
N GLN A 69 4.73 -12.34 -0.53
CA GLN A 69 6.12 -12.19 -0.14
C GLN A 69 6.33 -10.94 0.73
N THR A 70 5.78 -9.80 0.32
CA THR A 70 5.85 -8.54 1.07
C THR A 70 5.20 -8.66 2.44
N LEU A 71 4.00 -9.25 2.52
CA LEU A 71 3.31 -9.46 3.80
C LEU A 71 4.11 -10.37 4.74
N LYS A 72 4.66 -11.48 4.22
CA LYS A 72 5.53 -12.38 4.99
C LYS A 72 6.75 -11.64 5.52
N ASN A 73 7.43 -10.85 4.68
CA ASN A 73 8.63 -10.13 5.07
C ASN A 73 8.37 -9.08 6.15
N LEU A 74 7.25 -8.36 6.05
CA LEU A 74 6.84 -7.35 7.04
C LEU A 74 6.43 -7.92 8.40
N THR A 75 5.81 -9.11 8.42
CA THR A 75 5.20 -9.65 9.65
C THR A 75 6.02 -10.73 10.33
N LEU A 76 6.82 -11.49 9.56
CA LEU A 76 7.59 -12.64 10.03
C LEU A 76 9.07 -12.59 9.63
N GLY A 77 9.43 -11.66 8.75
CA GLY A 77 10.79 -11.46 8.26
C GLY A 77 11.59 -10.45 9.08
N LYS A 78 12.59 -9.84 8.44
CA LYS A 78 13.47 -8.81 9.03
C LYS A 78 13.42 -7.51 8.21
N ALA A 79 12.27 -7.23 7.61
CA ALA A 79 12.05 -6.03 6.81
C ALA A 79 12.01 -4.75 7.66
N LEU A 80 11.70 -4.89 8.95
CA LEU A 80 11.60 -3.84 9.95
C LEU A 80 12.59 -4.11 11.09
#